data_AF-A0A972RZ96-F1
#
_entry.id   AF-A0A972RZ96-F1
#
_cell.length_a   1.000
_cell.length_b   1.000
_cell.length_c   1.000
_cell.angle_alpha   90.00
_cell.angle_beta   90.00
_cell.angle_gamma   90.00
#
_symmetry.space_group_name_H-M   'P 1'
#
loop_
_entity.id
_entity.type
_entity.pdbx_description
1 polymer ?
#
loop_
_entity_poly.entity_id
_entity_poly.type
_entity_poly.pdbx_seq_one_letter_code
_entity_poly.pdbx_strand_id
1 'polypeptide(L)'
;MNKKRERGFTLIELLVVMVIIALLASLVAPKLFSKLGSSKQKAAKAQIQMIETALDAFRLDVGRYPTTAEGLKVLWEDPGNIKGWDGPYLPKPVKADPWGNPYVYKSPGDNGKPFELKSLGADGKEGGTGENADISVWD
;
A
#
# COMPACT_ATOMS: atom_id res chain seq x y z
N MET A 1 54.40 -38.61 15.27
CA MET A 1 53.08 -38.03 14.92
C MET A 1 53.23 -36.53 14.71
N ASN A 2 53.33 -36.07 13.46
CA ASN A 2 53.42 -34.64 13.16
C ASN A 2 52.05 -33.98 13.35
N LYS A 3 51.86 -33.27 14.47
CA LYS A 3 50.73 -32.34 14.63
C LYS A 3 50.91 -31.20 13.64
N LYS A 4 50.12 -31.19 12.56
CA LYS A 4 49.95 -30.00 11.72
C LYS A 4 49.49 -28.87 12.65
N ARG A 5 50.27 -27.80 12.75
CA ARG A 5 49.86 -26.59 13.45
C ARG A 5 48.71 -25.99 12.66
N GLU A 6 47.50 -26.04 13.21
CA GLU A 6 46.41 -25.24 12.68
C GLU A 6 46.76 -23.77 12.88
N ARG A 7 46.87 -23.03 11.77
CA ARG A 7 47.03 -21.57 11.79
C ARG A 7 45.67 -20.98 12.13
N GLY A 8 45.56 -20.30 13.28
CA GLY A 8 44.38 -19.52 13.64
C GLY A 8 44.26 -18.26 12.80
N PHE A 9 43.04 -17.71 12.72
CA PHE A 9 42.75 -16.45 12.05
C PHE A 9 43.52 -15.29 12.67
N THR A 10 44.01 -14.38 11.83
CA THR A 10 44.62 -13.13 12.27
C THR A 10 43.56 -12.04 12.45
N LEU A 11 43.82 -11.05 13.32
CA LEU A 11 42.95 -9.88 13.48
C LEU A 11 42.81 -9.08 12.17
N ILE A 12 43.87 -9.06 11.35
CA ILE A 12 43.87 -8.41 10.04
C ILE A 12 42.89 -9.08 9.08
N GLU A 13 42.84 -10.42 9.03
CA GLU A 13 41.88 -11.13 8.17
C GLU A 13 40.43 -10.83 8.56
N LEU A 14 40.13 -10.80 9.87
CA LEU A 14 38.79 -10.44 10.34
C LEU A 14 38.43 -9.01 9.95
N LEU A 15 39.38 -8.07 10.05
CA LEU A 15 39.16 -6.66 9.69
C LEU A 15 38.86 -6.51 8.20
N VAL A 16 39.63 -7.18 7.33
CA VAL A 16 39.39 -7.15 5.87
C VAL A 16 38.00 -7.71 5.53
N VAL A 17 37.59 -8.82 6.17
CA VAL A 17 36.26 -9.41 5.97
C VAL A 17 35.15 -8.43 6.40
N MET A 18 35.30 -7.77 7.54
CA MET A 18 34.31 -6.76 8.00
C MET A 18 34.18 -5.59 7.03
N VAL A 19 35.29 -5.11 6.46
CA VAL A 19 35.27 -4.04 5.45
C VAL A 19 34.52 -4.49 4.20
N ILE A 20 34.78 -5.70 3.69
CA ILE A 20 34.08 -6.24 2.53
C ILE A 20 32.58 -6.40 2.82
N ILE A 21 32.21 -6.92 4.00
CA ILE A 21 30.79 -7.05 4.41
C ILE A 21 30.12 -5.67 4.46
N ALA A 22 30.76 -4.64 5.03
CA ALA A 22 30.22 -3.29 5.10
C ALA A 22 30.01 -2.66 3.70
N LEU A 23 30.97 -2.86 2.79
CA LEU A 23 30.87 -2.42 1.40
C LEU A 23 29.76 -3.15 0.62
N LEU A 24 29.60 -4.45 0.82
CA LEU A 24 28.52 -5.21 0.19
C LEU A 24 27.15 -4.82 0.78
N ALA A 25 27.06 -4.64 2.09
CA ALA A 25 25.84 -4.23 2.76
C ALA A 25 25.35 -2.85 2.27
N SER A 26 26.26 -1.89 2.04
CA SER A 26 25.91 -0.55 1.55
C SER A 26 25.33 -0.56 0.13
N LEU A 27 25.75 -1.51 -0.72
CA LEU A 27 25.24 -1.66 -2.09
C LEU A 27 23.90 -2.42 -2.15
N VAL A 28 23.70 -3.40 -1.27
CA VAL A 28 22.53 -4.29 -1.32
C VAL A 28 21.35 -3.74 -0.53
N ALA A 29 21.58 -3.11 0.63
CA ALA A 29 20.50 -2.65 1.51
C ALA A 29 19.50 -1.70 0.81
N PRO A 30 19.92 -0.66 0.05
CA PRO A 30 18.97 0.26 -0.59
C PRO A 30 18.05 -0.40 -1.61
N LYS A 31 18.55 -1.41 -2.36
CA LYS A 31 17.78 -2.12 -3.39
C LYS A 31 16.69 -3.00 -2.81
N LEU A 32 16.90 -3.56 -1.61
CA LEU A 32 15.91 -4.41 -0.96
C LEU A 32 14.71 -3.57 -0.47
N PHE A 33 14.99 -2.43 0.17
CA PHE A 33 13.96 -1.51 0.65
C PHE A 33 13.16 -0.87 -0.49
N SER A 34 13.81 -0.47 -1.59
CA SER A 34 13.09 0.10 -2.75
C SER A 34 12.18 -0.91 -3.45
N LYS A 35 12.58 -2.19 -3.48
CA LYS A 35 11.76 -3.25 -4.09
C LYS A 35 10.55 -3.63 -3.24
N LEU A 36 10.71 -3.66 -1.92
CA LEU A 36 9.59 -3.89 -0.98
C LEU A 36 8.61 -2.71 -1.01
N GLY A 37 9.09 -1.47 -0.95
CA GLY A 37 8.24 -0.28 -1.05
C GLY A 37 7.46 -0.19 -2.36
N SER A 38 8.10 -0.52 -3.48
CA SER A 38 7.41 -0.57 -4.77
C SER A 38 6.29 -1.62 -4.81
N SER A 39 6.45 -2.76 -4.11
CA SER A 39 5.43 -3.81 -4.11
C SER A 39 4.17 -3.41 -3.35
N LYS A 40 4.31 -2.73 -2.20
CA LYS A 40 3.20 -2.20 -1.42
C LYS A 40 2.47 -1.10 -2.17
N GLN A 41 3.21 -0.14 -2.74
CA GLN A 41 2.60 0.93 -3.56
C GLN A 41 1.80 0.36 -4.74
N LYS A 42 2.34 -0.65 -5.43
CA LYS A 42 1.61 -1.33 -6.52
C LYS A 42 0.35 -2.04 -6.04
N ALA A 43 0.42 -2.72 -4.89
CA ALA A 43 -0.75 -3.36 -4.30
C ALA A 43 -1.82 -2.34 -3.91
N ALA A 44 -1.41 -1.21 -3.32
CA ALA A 44 -2.32 -0.12 -2.96
C ALA A 44 -3.00 0.48 -4.21
N LYS A 45 -2.25 0.72 -5.29
CA LYS A 45 -2.80 1.21 -6.55
C LYS A 45 -3.80 0.23 -7.16
N ALA A 46 -3.48 -1.07 -7.17
CA ALA A 46 -4.40 -2.10 -7.64
C ALA A 46 -5.67 -2.17 -6.78
N GLN A 47 -5.56 -2.06 -5.46
CA GLN A 47 -6.70 -2.01 -4.56
C GLN A 47 -7.57 -0.77 -4.80
N ILE A 48 -6.97 0.40 -5.00
CA ILE A 48 -7.68 1.63 -5.34
C ILE A 48 -8.47 1.46 -6.65
N GLN A 49 -7.85 0.88 -7.69
CA GLN A 49 -8.53 0.62 -8.97
C GLN A 49 -9.70 -0.35 -8.84
N MET A 50 -9.57 -1.38 -8.00
CA MET A 50 -10.68 -2.30 -7.72
C MET A 50 -11.84 -1.59 -7.01
N ILE A 51 -11.53 -0.71 -6.05
CA ILE A 51 -12.54 0.07 -5.33
C ILE A 51 -13.20 1.09 -6.27
N GLU A 52 -12.43 1.77 -7.12
CA GLU A 52 -12.94 2.68 -8.15
C GLU A 52 -13.94 1.98 -9.07
N THR A 53 -13.58 0.79 -9.57
CA THR A 53 -14.47 -0.02 -10.41
C THR A 53 -15.78 -0.36 -9.68
N ALA A 54 -15.71 -0.69 -8.40
CA ALA A 54 -16.90 -0.96 -7.58
C ALA A 54 -17.73 0.31 -7.30
N LEU A 55 -17.09 1.47 -7.11
CA LEU A 55 -17.75 2.76 -6.97
C LEU A 55 -18.50 3.14 -8.25
N ASP A 56 -17.91 2.88 -9.41
CA ASP A 56 -18.56 3.11 -10.70
C ASP A 56 -19.74 2.17 -10.91
N ALA A 57 -19.62 0.88 -10.57
CA ALA A 57 -20.73 -0.06 -10.62
C ALA A 57 -21.88 0.37 -9.69
N PHE A 58 -21.58 0.77 -8.45
CA PHE A 58 -22.57 1.34 -7.54
C PHE A 58 -23.28 2.55 -8.16
N ARG A 59 -22.53 3.44 -8.81
CA ARG A 59 -23.09 4.61 -9.47
C ARG A 59 -23.99 4.25 -10.65
N LEU A 60 -23.70 3.17 -11.39
CA LEU A 60 -24.56 2.73 -12.50
C LEU A 60 -25.95 2.31 -12.00
N ASP A 61 -26.04 1.62 -10.86
CA ASP A 61 -27.32 1.14 -10.37
C ASP A 61 -28.07 2.19 -9.53
N VAL A 62 -27.35 2.91 -8.67
CA VAL A 62 -27.91 3.88 -7.73
C VAL A 62 -28.01 5.29 -8.33
N GLY A 63 -27.27 5.57 -9.41
CA GLY A 63 -27.22 6.86 -10.08
C GLY A 63 -26.29 7.91 -9.43
N ARG A 64 -25.60 7.56 -8.34
CA ARG A 64 -24.65 8.42 -7.62
C ARG A 64 -23.56 7.59 -6.97
N TYR A 65 -22.44 8.20 -6.61
CA TYR A 65 -21.47 7.57 -5.73
C TYR A 65 -21.99 7.50 -4.28
N PRO A 66 -21.45 6.58 -3.45
CA PRO A 66 -21.71 6.58 -2.01
C PRO A 66 -21.37 7.93 -1.38
N THR A 67 -22.17 8.38 -0.42
CA THR A 67 -21.84 9.58 0.35
C THR A 67 -20.69 9.28 1.31
N THR A 68 -20.03 10.33 1.81
CA THR A 68 -18.99 10.17 2.84
C THR A 68 -19.52 9.46 4.10
N ALA A 69 -20.81 9.61 4.43
CA ALA A 69 -21.44 8.95 5.59
C ALA A 69 -21.73 7.46 5.35
N GLU A 70 -22.08 7.09 4.12
CA GLU A 70 -22.24 5.68 3.71
C GLU A 70 -20.88 4.98 3.62
N GLY A 71 -19.86 5.70 3.14
CA GLY A 71 -18.49 5.23 3.01
C GLY A 71 -18.34 4.09 2.01
N LEU A 72 -17.21 3.39 2.07
CA LEU A 72 -16.93 2.23 1.20
C LEU A 72 -17.73 0.99 1.59
N LYS A 73 -18.33 0.96 2.78
CA LYS A 73 -18.98 -0.23 3.35
C LYS A 73 -20.15 -0.73 2.49
N VAL A 74 -20.88 0.20 1.86
CA VAL A 74 -22.00 -0.11 0.95
C VAL A 74 -21.58 -0.86 -0.32
N LEU A 75 -20.27 -0.96 -0.59
CA LEU A 75 -19.75 -1.73 -1.72
C LEU A 75 -19.78 -3.23 -1.46
N TRP A 76 -19.84 -3.70 -0.20
CA TRP A 76 -19.85 -5.13 0.12
C TRP A 76 -20.91 -5.55 1.13
N GLU A 77 -21.59 -4.59 1.77
CA GLU A 77 -22.65 -4.85 2.73
C GLU A 77 -23.92 -4.13 2.28
N ASP A 78 -25.03 -4.88 2.23
CA ASP A 78 -26.34 -4.35 1.85
C ASP A 78 -26.76 -3.26 2.87
N PRO A 79 -26.92 -2.00 2.42
CA PRO A 79 -27.30 -0.91 3.30
C PRO A 79 -28.79 -0.94 3.70
N GLY A 80 -29.63 -1.74 3.02
CA GLY A 80 -31.07 -1.89 3.28
C GLY A 80 -31.95 -0.67 2.99
N ASN A 81 -31.35 0.51 2.83
CA ASN A 81 -32.03 1.79 2.64
C ASN A 81 -31.65 2.52 1.33
N ILE A 82 -30.79 1.93 0.50
CA ILE A 82 -30.38 2.51 -0.78
C ILE A 82 -31.20 1.89 -1.92
N LYS A 83 -32.06 2.71 -2.52
CA LYS A 83 -32.86 2.30 -3.67
C LYS A 83 -31.96 2.05 -4.89
N GLY A 84 -32.16 0.94 -5.57
CA GLY A 84 -31.41 0.57 -6.76
C GLY A 84 -30.08 -0.12 -6.48
N TRP A 85 -29.76 -0.40 -5.21
CA TRP A 85 -28.58 -1.21 -4.88
C TRP A 85 -28.77 -2.65 -5.39
N ASP A 86 -27.82 -3.14 -6.20
CA ASP A 86 -27.77 -4.50 -6.76
C ASP A 86 -26.41 -5.17 -6.47
N GLY A 87 -25.80 -4.79 -5.36
CA GLY A 87 -24.50 -5.32 -4.92
C GLY A 87 -24.59 -6.76 -4.38
N PRO A 88 -23.48 -7.27 -3.81
CA PRO A 88 -22.26 -6.56 -3.47
C PRO A 88 -21.37 -6.28 -4.68
N TYR A 89 -20.84 -5.06 -4.74
CA TYR A 89 -19.90 -4.58 -5.78
C TYR A 89 -18.46 -5.05 -5.55
N LEU A 90 -18.12 -5.44 -4.33
CA LEU A 90 -16.85 -6.05 -3.96
C LEU A 90 -17.07 -7.43 -3.32
N PRO A 91 -16.30 -8.45 -3.75
CA PRO A 91 -16.46 -9.81 -3.24
C PRO A 91 -15.98 -9.97 -1.78
N LYS A 92 -15.16 -9.04 -1.30
CA LYS A 92 -14.60 -9.06 0.06
C LYS A 92 -14.52 -7.63 0.62
N PRO A 93 -14.66 -7.47 1.95
CA PRO A 93 -14.45 -6.19 2.60
C PRO A 93 -13.04 -5.65 2.36
N VAL A 94 -12.95 -4.36 2.07
CA VAL A 94 -11.67 -3.63 2.04
C VAL A 94 -11.36 -3.22 3.47
N LYS A 95 -10.37 -3.89 4.08
CA LYS A 95 -10.00 -3.63 5.48
C LYS A 95 -9.05 -2.45 5.62
N ALA A 96 -7.93 -2.52 4.93
CA ALA A 96 -6.84 -1.55 5.00
C ALA A 96 -5.98 -1.64 3.75
N ASP A 97 -5.21 -0.59 3.53
CA ASP A 97 -4.13 -0.54 2.56
C ASP A 97 -2.96 -1.47 2.96
N PRO A 98 -1.91 -1.60 2.11
CA PRO A 98 -0.76 -2.48 2.37
C PRO A 98 0.11 -2.11 3.59
N TRP A 99 -0.12 -0.95 4.20
CA TRP A 99 0.54 -0.51 5.42
C TRP A 99 -0.35 -0.66 6.66
N GLY A 100 -1.60 -1.08 6.48
CA GLY A 100 -2.57 -1.29 7.56
C GLY A 100 -3.42 -0.05 7.87
N ASN A 101 -3.31 1.00 7.06
CA ASN A 101 -4.11 2.22 7.22
C ASN A 101 -5.45 2.08 6.46
N PRO A 102 -6.56 2.62 6.97
CA PRO A 102 -7.81 2.64 6.21
C PRO A 102 -7.69 3.55 4.99
N TYR A 103 -8.37 3.17 3.90
CA TYR A 103 -8.52 4.07 2.76
C TYR A 103 -9.35 5.29 3.15
N VAL A 104 -8.91 6.47 2.70
CA VAL A 104 -9.67 7.70 2.87
C VAL A 104 -10.59 7.84 1.68
N TYR A 105 -11.89 7.89 1.96
CA TYR A 105 -12.94 8.10 0.96
C TYR A 105 -13.76 9.34 1.30
N LYS A 106 -14.04 10.17 0.30
CA LYS A 106 -14.87 11.37 0.43
C LYS A 106 -15.68 11.59 -0.84
N SER A 107 -16.96 11.89 -0.72
CA SER A 107 -17.80 12.32 -1.84
C SER A 107 -18.75 13.44 -1.39
N PRO A 108 -18.81 14.58 -2.10
CA PRO A 108 -18.03 14.92 -3.30
C PRO A 108 -16.53 15.12 -3.00
N GLY A 109 -15.69 14.92 -4.01
CA GLY A 109 -14.24 15.15 -3.90
C GLY A 109 -13.87 16.63 -4.09
N ASP A 110 -12.64 16.99 -3.75
CA ASP A 110 -12.14 18.35 -3.92
C ASP A 110 -11.87 18.66 -5.40
N ASN A 111 -11.77 19.95 -5.73
CA ASN A 111 -11.45 20.44 -7.08
C ASN A 111 -12.38 19.93 -8.20
N GLY A 112 -13.67 19.71 -7.90
CA GLY A 112 -14.67 19.27 -8.87
C GLY A 112 -14.62 17.78 -9.19
N LYS A 113 -13.83 16.99 -8.45
CA LYS A 113 -13.80 15.53 -8.59
C LYS A 113 -15.06 14.90 -8.01
N PRO A 114 -15.61 13.84 -8.62
CA PRO A 114 -16.84 13.22 -8.12
C PRO A 114 -16.67 12.57 -6.74
N PHE A 115 -15.47 12.07 -6.46
CA PHE A 115 -15.07 11.53 -5.16
C PHE A 115 -13.56 11.61 -5.00
N GLU A 116 -13.08 11.38 -3.79
CA GLU A 116 -11.70 11.10 -3.45
C GLU A 116 -11.59 9.69 -2.91
N LEU A 117 -10.52 9.03 -3.31
CA LEU A 117 -10.11 7.74 -2.78
C LEU A 117 -8.58 7.73 -2.72
N LYS A 118 -8.01 7.65 -1.52
CA LYS A 118 -6.56 7.68 -1.31
C LYS A 118 -6.09 6.71 -0.21
N SER A 119 -4.88 6.22 -0.35
CA SER A 119 -4.07 5.62 0.72
C SER A 119 -3.01 6.65 1.13
N LEU A 120 -2.83 6.85 2.43
CA LEU A 120 -1.89 7.81 3.01
C LEU A 120 -0.48 7.22 3.22
N GLY A 121 -0.13 6.17 2.45
CA GLY A 121 1.16 5.50 2.56
C GLY A 121 1.46 4.91 3.95
N ALA A 122 2.75 4.73 4.23
CA ALA A 122 3.23 4.10 5.46
C ALA A 122 3.09 4.96 6.73
N ASP A 123 3.11 6.29 6.60
CA ASP A 123 3.05 7.21 7.74
C ASP A 123 1.63 7.61 8.10
N GLY A 124 0.64 7.31 7.25
CA GLY A 124 -0.76 7.58 7.50
C GLY A 124 -1.10 9.07 7.50
N LYS A 125 -0.29 9.89 6.83
CA LYS A 125 -0.45 11.36 6.78
C LYS A 125 -0.45 11.84 5.33
N GLU A 126 -1.09 12.96 5.08
CA GLU A 126 -1.06 13.58 3.74
C GLU A 126 0.36 14.01 3.36
N GLY A 127 0.72 13.78 2.11
CA GLY A 127 2.00 14.11 1.51
C GLY A 127 2.98 12.93 1.53
N GLY A 128 4.19 13.19 2.02
CA GLY A 128 5.25 12.19 2.10
C GLY A 128 5.99 11.91 0.78
N THR A 129 7.04 11.09 0.87
CA THR A 129 7.82 10.60 -0.27
C THR A 129 8.17 9.13 -0.07
N GLY A 130 8.49 8.41 -1.15
CA GLY A 130 8.79 6.98 -1.06
C GLY A 130 7.59 6.20 -0.51
N GLU A 131 7.79 5.32 0.47
CA GLU A 131 6.70 4.54 1.08
C GLU A 131 5.66 5.39 1.82
N ASN A 132 5.98 6.63 2.17
CA ASN A 132 5.06 7.56 2.82
C ASN A 132 4.24 8.37 1.82
N ALA A 133 4.51 8.22 0.51
CA ALA A 133 3.78 8.99 -0.49
C ALA A 133 2.33 8.54 -0.56
N ASP A 134 1.43 9.52 -0.58
CA ASP A 134 0.01 9.31 -0.89
C ASP A 134 -0.17 8.63 -2.25
N ILE A 135 -1.18 7.77 -2.33
CA ILE A 135 -1.63 7.16 -3.57
C ILE A 135 -3.10 7.49 -3.74
N SER A 136 -3.41 8.35 -4.72
CA SER A 136 -4.78 8.72 -5.07
C SER A 136 -5.28 7.93 -6.28
N VAL A 137 -6.60 7.75 -6.37
CA VAL A 137 -7.27 7.26 -7.60
C VAL A 137 -7.04 8.18 -8.80
N TRP A 138 -6.70 9.44 -8.54
CA TRP A 138 -6.49 10.46 -9.58
C TRP A 138 -5.02 10.68 -9.96
N ASP A 139 -4.09 9.88 -9.41
CA ASP A 139 -2.64 9.94 -9.65
C ASP A 139 -2.12 8.70 -10.44
#